data_AF-A0A9Q0ZNG7-F1
#
_entry.id   AF-A0A9Q0ZNG7-F1
#
_cell.length_a   1.000
_cell.length_b   1.000
_cell.length_c   1.000
_cell.angle_alpha   90.00
_cell.angle_beta   90.00
_cell.angle_gamma   90.00
#
_symmetry.space_group_name_H-M   'P 1'
#
loop_
_entity.id
_entity.type
_entity.pdbx_description
1 polymer ?
#
loop_
_entity_poly.entity_id
_entity_poly.type
_entity_poly.pdbx_seq_one_letter_code
_entity_poly.pdbx_strand_id
1 'polypeptide(L)'
;MTTKLKKGMIGVKAWLVISKSGQSFVEEVGKHSIMKRTGLPARDLRALDPVLSYPSSILGRERAIVVNLEHIRAIITATEVLMINSNNPLIVQFVEDLQHRIAYGNATATPPQQAVAHDGNGSGGLS
;
A
#
# COMPACT_ATOMS: atom_id res chain seq x y z
N MET A 1 -16.07 -11.93 -18.62
CA MET A 1 -15.00 -12.47 -19.48
C MET A 1 -14.07 -13.28 -18.59
N THR A 2 -14.05 -14.60 -18.74
CA THR A 2 -13.30 -15.53 -17.89
C THR A 2 -11.83 -15.60 -18.34
N THR A 3 -10.92 -15.01 -17.57
CA THR A 3 -9.49 -15.17 -17.83
C THR A 3 -9.02 -16.52 -17.29
N LYS A 4 -8.67 -17.41 -18.22
CA LYS A 4 -7.99 -18.68 -17.92
C LYS A 4 -6.67 -18.37 -17.20
N LEU A 5 -6.50 -18.89 -15.98
CA LEU A 5 -5.18 -18.95 -15.35
C LEU A 5 -4.28 -19.84 -16.21
N LYS A 6 -3.38 -19.22 -16.99
CA LYS A 6 -2.29 -19.95 -17.65
C LYS A 6 -1.34 -20.45 -16.57
N LYS A 7 -1.08 -21.75 -16.61
CA LYS A 7 -0.11 -22.47 -15.78
C LYS A 7 1.25 -21.76 -15.89
N GLY A 8 1.60 -20.98 -14.86
CA GLY A 8 2.69 -20.02 -14.91
C GLY A 8 4.06 -20.68 -15.08
N MET A 9 4.89 -20.09 -15.94
CA MET A 9 6.34 -20.27 -15.88
C MET A 9 6.79 -20.04 -14.44
N ILE A 10 7.56 -20.99 -13.90
CA ILE A 10 8.05 -21.02 -12.52
C ILE A 10 8.65 -19.63 -12.16
N GLY A 11 7.88 -18.79 -11.47
CA GLY A 11 8.34 -17.47 -10.99
C GLY A 11 7.67 -16.21 -11.56
N VAL A 12 6.68 -16.30 -12.45
CA VAL A 12 5.84 -15.16 -12.86
C VAL A 12 4.53 -15.16 -12.04
N LYS A 13 4.18 -14.01 -11.44
CA LYS A 13 2.95 -13.82 -10.67
C LYS A 13 2.17 -12.64 -11.24
N ALA A 14 0.84 -12.69 -11.12
CA ALA A 14 -0.02 -11.55 -11.39
C ALA A 14 -0.01 -10.60 -10.18
N TRP A 15 0.30 -9.33 -10.43
CA TRP A 15 0.33 -8.28 -9.44
C TRP A 15 -0.75 -7.26 -9.77
N LEU A 16 -1.59 -6.92 -8.79
CA LEU A 16 -2.36 -5.69 -8.88
C LEU A 16 -1.43 -4.53 -8.54
N VAL A 17 -1.27 -3.62 -9.48
CA VAL A 17 -0.51 -2.38 -9.31
C VAL A 17 -1.51 -1.27 -9.04
N ILE A 18 -1.32 -0.50 -7.97
CA ILE A 18 -2.06 0.73 -7.69
C ILE A 18 -1.07 1.88 -7.73
N SER A 19 -1.24 2.80 -8.65
CA SER A 19 -0.35 3.94 -8.83
C SER A 19 -0.58 5.02 -7.76
N LYS A 20 0.33 5.99 -7.68
CA LYS A 20 0.16 7.21 -6.87
C LYS A 20 -1.09 8.04 -7.19
N SER A 21 -1.79 7.80 -8.31
CA SER A 21 -3.06 8.46 -8.65
C SER A 21 -4.28 7.62 -8.29
N GLY A 22 -4.11 6.47 -7.63
CA GLY A 22 -5.18 5.54 -7.27
C GLY A 22 -5.67 4.66 -8.43
N GLN A 23 -5.13 4.85 -9.64
CA GLN A 23 -5.44 4.00 -10.78
C GLN A 23 -4.81 2.61 -10.60
N SER A 24 -5.55 1.57 -10.97
CA SER A 24 -5.06 0.20 -10.85
C SER A 24 -5.09 -0.59 -12.15
N PHE A 25 -4.13 -1.50 -12.30
CA PHE A 25 -4.10 -2.48 -13.38
C PHE A 25 -3.40 -3.76 -12.91
N VAL A 26 -3.63 -4.87 -13.62
CA VAL A 26 -2.95 -6.14 -13.35
C VAL A 26 -1.78 -6.31 -14.30
N GLU A 27 -0.61 -6.65 -13.76
CA GLU A 27 0.61 -6.88 -14.51
C GLU A 27 1.20 -8.25 -14.15
N GLU A 28 1.60 -9.05 -15.15
CA GLU A 28 2.32 -10.30 -14.94
C GLU A 28 3.82 -10.03 -14.85
N VAL A 29 4.38 -10.11 -13.65
CA VAL A 29 5.78 -9.73 -13.39
C VAL A 29 6.52 -10.85 -12.68
N GLY A 30 7.70 -11.16 -13.21
CA GLY A 30 8.62 -12.15 -12.64
C GLY A 30 9.34 -11.65 -11.39
N LYS A 31 9.74 -12.59 -10.53
CA LYS A 31 10.48 -12.32 -9.28
C LYS A 31 11.66 -11.35 -9.47
N HIS A 32 12.53 -11.57 -10.45
CA HIS A 32 13.72 -10.73 -10.66
C HIS A 32 13.36 -9.28 -11.04
N SER A 33 12.30 -9.10 -11.84
CA SER A 33 11.80 -7.77 -12.21
C SER A 33 11.23 -7.03 -11.00
N ILE A 34 10.47 -7.73 -10.12
CA ILE A 34 9.99 -7.15 -8.86
C ILE A 34 11.15 -6.79 -7.93
N MET A 35 12.17 -7.65 -7.81
CA MET A 35 13.37 -7.34 -7.01
C MET A 35 14.06 -6.08 -7.51
N LYS A 36 14.26 -5.95 -8.83
CA LYS A 36 14.88 -4.76 -9.43
C LYS A 36 14.03 -3.50 -9.24
N ARG A 37 12.71 -3.62 -9.41
CA ARG A 37 11.73 -2.52 -9.30
C ARG A 37 11.65 -1.96 -7.87
N THR A 38 11.65 -2.85 -6.88
CA THR A 38 11.40 -2.51 -5.46
C THR A 38 12.66 -2.40 -4.61
N GLY A 39 13.79 -2.93 -5.09
CA GLY A 39 15.03 -3.04 -4.31
C GLY A 39 15.00 -4.15 -3.24
N LEU A 40 13.93 -4.96 -3.19
CA LEU A 40 13.78 -5.99 -2.18
C LEU A 40 14.66 -7.21 -2.45
N PRO A 41 15.32 -7.78 -1.42
CA PRO A 41 15.98 -9.07 -1.54
C PRO A 41 14.94 -10.20 -1.71
N ALA A 42 15.39 -11.32 -2.29
CA ALA A 42 14.53 -12.47 -2.54
C ALA A 42 13.84 -13.04 -1.29
N ARG A 43 14.42 -12.84 -0.10
CA ARG A 43 13.87 -13.26 1.19
C ARG A 43 12.54 -12.56 1.49
N ASP A 44 12.46 -11.28 1.16
CA ASP A 44 11.29 -10.46 1.49
C ASP A 44 10.11 -10.81 0.59
N LEU A 45 10.39 -11.07 -0.69
CA LEU A 45 9.37 -11.54 -1.63
C LEU A 45 8.80 -12.91 -1.25
N ARG A 46 9.59 -13.77 -0.59
CA ARG A 46 9.10 -15.06 -0.09
C ARG A 46 8.09 -14.90 1.05
N ALA A 47 8.19 -13.84 1.85
CA ALA A 47 7.20 -13.57 2.90
C ALA A 47 5.79 -13.33 2.33
N LEU A 48 5.70 -12.91 1.07
CA LEU A 48 4.43 -12.71 0.36
C LEU A 48 3.95 -13.97 -0.36
N ASP A 49 4.67 -15.08 -0.33
CA ASP A 49 4.27 -16.28 -1.05
C ASP A 49 3.02 -16.92 -0.43
N PRO A 50 1.89 -17.01 -1.16
CA PRO A 50 0.65 -17.55 -0.62
C PRO A 50 0.70 -19.03 -0.26
N VAL A 51 1.67 -19.78 -0.79
CA VAL A 51 1.85 -21.19 -0.48
C VAL A 51 2.63 -21.38 0.83
N LEU A 52 3.33 -20.34 1.31
CA LEU A 52 4.10 -20.39 2.54
C LEU A 52 3.33 -19.72 3.68
N SER A 53 3.20 -20.43 4.80
CA SER A 53 2.64 -19.88 6.04
C SER A 53 3.71 -19.08 6.78
N TYR A 54 3.74 -17.77 6.54
CA TYR A 54 4.50 -16.82 7.35
C TYR A 54 3.57 -16.12 8.35
N PRO A 55 4.07 -15.78 9.55
CA PRO A 55 3.31 -14.95 10.49
C PRO A 55 3.02 -13.58 9.88
N SER A 56 2.02 -12.89 10.44
CA SER A 56 1.72 -11.51 10.08
C SER A 56 2.94 -10.61 10.35
N SER A 57 3.33 -9.79 9.38
CA SER A 57 4.51 -8.95 9.47
C SER A 57 4.39 -7.67 8.65
N ILE A 58 4.94 -6.59 9.18
CA ILE A 58 5.21 -5.34 8.45
C ILE A 58 6.71 -5.10 8.53
N LEU A 59 7.39 -5.13 7.39
CA LEU A 59 8.85 -4.97 7.31
C LEU A 59 9.18 -3.65 6.63
N GLY A 60 9.82 -2.75 7.37
CA GLY A 60 10.43 -1.54 6.81
C GLY A 60 11.72 -1.89 6.07
N ARG A 61 11.86 -1.40 4.84
CA ARG A 61 13.09 -1.46 4.03
C ARG A 61 13.38 -0.07 3.50
N GLU A 62 14.60 0.12 3.03
CA GLU A 62 15.09 1.41 2.53
C GLU A 62 14.16 2.03 1.47
N ARG A 63 13.62 1.21 0.56
CA ARG A 63 12.83 1.68 -0.59
C ARG A 63 11.40 1.14 -0.63
N ALA A 64 10.99 0.37 0.37
CA ALA A 64 9.70 -0.29 0.38
C ALA A 64 9.24 -0.69 1.78
N ILE A 65 7.94 -0.86 1.94
CA ILE A 65 7.33 -1.52 3.09
C ILE A 65 6.71 -2.83 2.59
N VAL A 66 7.06 -3.94 3.22
CA VAL A 66 6.50 -5.27 2.90
C VAL A 66 5.43 -5.59 3.92
N VAL A 67 4.21 -5.87 3.45
CA VAL A 67 3.04 -6.15 4.27
C VAL A 67 2.56 -7.57 3.99
N ASN A 68 2.60 -8.43 5.01
CA ASN A 68 1.99 -9.75 5.00
C ASN A 68 1.02 -9.82 6.19
N LEU A 69 -0.29 -9.64 5.95
CA LEU A 69 -1.32 -9.64 6.99
C LEU A 69 -2.48 -10.48 6.48
N GLU A 70 -2.77 -11.64 7.08
CA GLU A 70 -3.91 -12.50 6.71
C GLU A 70 -4.15 -12.61 5.18
N HIS A 71 -5.08 -11.84 4.61
CA HIS A 71 -5.41 -11.80 3.18
C HIS A 71 -4.71 -10.70 2.38
N ILE A 72 -4.08 -9.73 3.04
CA ILE A 72 -3.39 -8.58 2.45
C ILE A 72 -1.89 -8.89 2.32
N ARG A 73 -1.43 -9.01 1.08
CA ARG A 73 -0.02 -9.22 0.74
C ARG A 73 0.42 -8.15 -0.25
N ALA A 74 1.23 -7.22 0.23
CA ALA A 74 1.57 -6.03 -0.53
C ALA A 74 3.05 -5.63 -0.38
N ILE A 75 3.55 -4.96 -1.41
CA ILE A 75 4.76 -4.17 -1.39
C ILE A 75 4.33 -2.72 -1.63
N ILE A 76 4.63 -1.85 -0.68
CA ILE A 76 4.35 -0.42 -0.79
C ILE A 76 5.68 0.27 -1.09
N THR A 77 5.74 0.98 -2.22
CA THR A 77 6.88 1.82 -2.59
C THR A 77 6.47 3.29 -2.52
N ALA A 78 7.41 4.20 -2.76
CA ALA A 78 7.10 5.63 -2.82
C ALA A 78 6.12 6.03 -3.93
N THR A 79 5.95 5.20 -4.97
CA THR A 79 5.20 5.58 -6.18
C THR A 79 4.00 4.69 -6.48
N GLU A 80 3.91 3.53 -5.81
CA GLU A 80 2.90 2.52 -6.10
C GLU A 80 2.81 1.45 -5.01
N VAL A 81 1.67 0.76 -5.00
CA VAL A 81 1.42 -0.45 -4.22
C VAL A 81 1.31 -1.63 -5.17
N LEU A 82 2.02 -2.72 -4.86
CA LEU A 82 1.99 -3.99 -5.59
C LEU A 82 1.34 -5.04 -4.70
N MET A 83 0.18 -5.58 -5.08
CA MET A 83 -0.56 -6.58 -4.30
C MET A 83 -0.62 -7.93 -5.03
N ILE A 84 -0.53 -9.02 -4.26
CA ILE A 84 -0.75 -10.39 -4.74
C ILE A 84 -2.15 -10.85 -4.31
N ASN A 85 -2.79 -11.69 -5.13
CA ASN A 85 -4.11 -12.29 -4.84
C ASN A 85 -5.26 -11.28 -4.68
N SER A 86 -5.21 -10.15 -5.38
CA SER A 86 -6.23 -9.08 -5.36
C SER A 86 -7.66 -9.52 -5.66
N ASN A 87 -7.86 -10.71 -6.24
CA ASN A 87 -9.18 -11.25 -6.58
C ASN A 87 -9.86 -11.99 -5.41
N ASN A 88 -9.24 -12.04 -4.24
CA ASN A 88 -9.89 -12.59 -3.05
C ASN A 88 -11.07 -11.68 -2.64
N PRO A 89 -12.31 -12.22 -2.55
CA PRO A 89 -13.49 -11.44 -2.18
C PRO A 89 -13.34 -10.65 -0.87
N LEU A 90 -12.53 -11.15 0.06
CA LEU A 90 -12.29 -10.52 1.37
C LEU A 90 -11.48 -9.22 1.28
N ILE A 91 -10.80 -8.95 0.16
CA ILE A 91 -9.97 -7.75 0.00
C ILE A 91 -10.44 -6.80 -1.11
N VAL A 92 -11.53 -7.12 -1.82
CA VAL A 92 -12.06 -6.25 -2.89
C VAL A 92 -12.41 -4.88 -2.34
N GLN A 93 -13.17 -4.82 -1.25
CA GLN A 93 -13.53 -3.57 -0.58
C GLN A 93 -12.30 -2.80 -0.08
N PHE A 94 -11.30 -3.51 0.47
CA PHE A 94 -10.04 -2.89 0.89
C PHE A 94 -9.30 -2.23 -0.29
N VAL A 95 -9.25 -2.90 -1.45
CA VAL A 95 -8.62 -2.36 -2.65
C VAL A 95 -9.34 -1.10 -3.12
N GLU A 96 -10.67 -1.12 -3.20
CA GLU A 96 -11.48 0.03 -3.60
C GLU A 96 -11.27 1.24 -2.66
N ASP A 97 -11.31 1.00 -1.34
CA ASP A 97 -11.04 2.03 -0.33
C ASP A 97 -9.63 2.60 -0.44
N LEU A 98 -8.63 1.74 -0.66
CA LEU A 98 -7.24 2.15 -0.83
C LEU A 98 -7.08 3.03 -2.07
N GLN A 99 -7.66 2.64 -3.21
CA GLN A 99 -7.64 3.44 -4.43
C GLN A 99 -8.29 4.81 -4.23
N HIS A 100 -9.46 4.84 -3.58
CA HIS A 100 -10.18 6.07 -3.30
C HIS A 100 -9.37 6.99 -2.36
N ARG A 101 -8.76 6.44 -1.30
CA ARG A 101 -7.91 7.19 -0.38
C ARG A 101 -6.65 7.73 -1.06
N ILE A 102 -6.05 7.00 -1.99
CA ILE A 102 -4.88 7.51 -2.75
C ILE A 102 -5.31 8.62 -3.72
N ALA A 103 -6.44 8.46 -4.40
CA ALA A 103 -6.92 9.42 -5.38
C ALA A 103 -7.39 10.75 -4.74
N TYR A 104 -8.04 10.67 -3.57
CA TYR A 104 -8.74 11.81 -2.97
C TYR A 104 -8.23 12.20 -1.58
N GLY A 105 -7.48 11.34 -0.89
CA GLY A 105 -7.01 11.54 0.49
C GLY A 105 -5.88 12.55 0.65
N ASN A 106 -5.26 13.01 -0.44
CA ASN A 106 -4.30 14.12 -0.40
C ASN A 106 -4.97 15.50 -0.26
N ALA A 107 -6.31 15.58 -0.34
CA ALA A 107 -7.04 16.85 -0.25
C ALA A 107 -7.30 17.33 1.20
N THR A 108 -7.12 16.48 2.21
CA THR A 108 -7.45 16.80 3.62
C THR A 108 -6.24 16.96 4.54
N ALA A 109 -5.04 17.15 4.00
CA ALA A 109 -3.89 17.56 4.80
C ALA A 109 -4.06 19.02 5.25
N THR A 110 -4.77 19.22 6.37
CA THR A 110 -4.88 20.51 7.04
C THR A 110 -3.46 21.00 7.37
N PRO A 111 -3.03 22.19 6.93
CA PRO A 111 -1.78 22.78 7.39
C PRO A 111 -1.79 22.91 8.92
N PRO A 112 -0.64 22.79 9.60
CA PRO A 112 -0.59 22.96 11.05
C PRO A 112 -1.15 24.33 11.43
N GLN A 113 -2.31 24.31 12.11
CA GLN A 113 -2.99 25.50 12.61
C GLN A 113 -2.05 26.20 13.59
N GLN A 114 -1.56 27.39 13.20
CA GLN A 114 -0.80 28.26 14.07
C GLN A 114 -1.66 28.56 15.31
N ALA A 115 -1.12 28.22 16.49
CA ALA A 115 -1.74 28.48 17.77
C ALA A 115 -2.10 29.97 17.87
N VAL A 116 -3.40 30.25 17.97
CA VAL A 116 -3.93 31.59 18.16
C VAL A 116 -3.48 32.06 19.54
N ALA A 117 -2.60 33.05 19.60
CA ALA A 117 -2.23 33.71 20.84
C ALA A 117 -3.50 34.36 21.43
N HIS A 118 -3.88 33.91 22.61
CA HIS A 118 -4.97 34.50 23.38
C HIS A 118 -4.41 35.71 24.12
N ASP A 119 -4.55 36.90 23.52
CA ASP A 119 -4.27 38.17 24.19
C ASP A 119 -5.34 38.42 25.26
N GLY A 120 -4.93 38.29 26.52
CA GLY A 120 -5.76 38.59 27.69
C GLY A 120 -5.96 40.10 27.85
N ASN A 121 -7.17 40.58 27.58
CA ASN A 121 -7.61 41.93 27.92
C ASN A 121 -8.22 41.93 29.34
N GLY A 122 -7.40 42.25 30.34
CA GLY A 122 -7.84 42.48 31.72
C GLY A 122 -8.23 43.94 31.93
N SER A 123 -9.53 44.24 31.83
CA SER A 123 -10.13 45.51 32.21
C SER A 123 -10.08 45.71 33.73
N GLY A 124 -9.29 46.69 34.18
CA GLY A 124 -9.30 47.18 35.55
C GLY A 124 -10.52 48.07 35.82
N GLY A 125 -11.44 47.58 36.66
CA GLY A 125 -12.58 48.31 37.19
C GLY A 125 -12.49 48.47 38.71
N LEU A 126 -12.20 49.70 39.13
CA LEU A 126 -12.59 50.42 40.37
C LEU A 126 -13.07 49.61 41.60
N SER A 127 -12.35 49.76 42.72
CA SER A 127 -12.85 50.26 44.03
C SER A 127 -11.67 50.59 44.94
#